data_AF-A0A955VTM7-F1
#
_entry.id   AF-A0A955VTM7-F1
#
_cell.length_a   1.000
_cell.length_b   1.000
_cell.length_c   1.000
_cell.angle_alpha   90.00
_cell.angle_beta   90.00
_cell.angle_gamma   90.00
#
_symmetry.space_group_name_H-M   'P 1'
#
loop_
_entity.id
_entity.type
_entity.pdbx_description
1 polymer ?
#
loop_
_entity_poly.entity_id
_entity_poly.type
_entity_poly.pdbx_seq_one_letter_code
_entity_poly.pdbx_strand_id
1 'polypeptide(L)'
;MLDAAPALHVVLMTCPPAAAEALLLRLLEERLVGCGNILPGVRSCYWWEGEICRDEEALVVMETTPDRLAALLERATQLHPYDVPKLVALDPSAANQPYVAWLRAVTRPA
;
A
#
# COMPACT_ATOMS: atom_id res chain seq x y z
N MET A 1 -10.13 -11.14 -25.67
CA MET A 1 -8.74 -10.70 -25.45
C MET A 1 -8.75 -9.92 -24.15
N LEU A 2 -7.97 -10.34 -23.15
CA LEU A 2 -7.73 -9.46 -21.99
C LEU A 2 -6.86 -8.32 -22.52
N ASP A 3 -7.36 -7.09 -22.41
CA ASP A 3 -6.63 -5.89 -22.81
C ASP A 3 -5.28 -5.79 -22.07
N ALA A 4 -4.44 -4.85 -22.50
CA ALA A 4 -3.18 -4.51 -21.85
C ALA A 4 -3.33 -4.44 -20.31
N ALA A 5 -2.28 -4.85 -19.60
CA ALA A 5 -2.26 -4.88 -18.13
C ALA A 5 -2.88 -3.59 -17.54
N PRO A 6 -3.72 -3.71 -16.50
CA PRO A 6 -4.39 -2.57 -15.88
C PRO A 6 -3.37 -1.51 -15.42
N ALA A 7 -3.70 -0.24 -15.63
CA ALA A 7 -2.88 0.89 -15.22
C ALA A 7 -3.03 1.19 -13.71
N LEU A 8 -2.77 0.19 -12.85
CA LEU A 8 -2.74 0.31 -11.39
C LEU A 8 -1.70 -0.63 -10.78
N HIS A 9 -1.28 -0.34 -9.55
CA HIS A 9 -0.51 -1.26 -8.70
C HIS A 9 -1.28 -1.55 -7.41
N VAL A 10 -1.12 -2.78 -6.90
CA VAL A 10 -1.51 -3.15 -5.54
C VAL A 10 -0.27 -3.13 -4.67
N VAL A 11 -0.26 -2.36 -3.59
CA VAL A 11 0.86 -2.22 -2.67
C VAL A 11 0.51 -2.86 -1.33
N LEU A 12 1.36 -3.79 -0.89
CA LEU A 12 1.27 -4.44 0.41
C LEU A 12 2.20 -3.74 1.39
N MET A 13 1.65 -3.30 2.52
CA MET A 13 2.38 -2.74 3.65
C MET A 13 2.04 -3.50 4.92
N THR A 14 3.03 -3.80 5.77
CA THR A 14 2.75 -4.19 7.17
C THR A 14 3.24 -3.11 8.11
N CYS A 15 2.48 -2.86 9.17
CA CYS A 15 2.77 -1.83 10.15
C CYS A 15 2.18 -2.18 11.53
N PRO A 16 2.62 -1.50 12.62
CA PRO A 16 1.96 -1.61 13.91
C PRO A 16 0.46 -1.29 13.81
N PRO A 17 -0.45 -2.07 14.42
CA PRO A 17 -1.89 -1.89 14.25
C PRO A 17 -2.39 -0.48 14.59
N ALA A 18 -1.79 0.16 15.60
CA ALA A 18 -2.13 1.51 16.03
C ALA A 18 -1.77 2.61 15.01
N ALA A 19 -0.86 2.33 14.06
CA ALA A 19 -0.43 3.29 13.05
C ALA A 19 -1.22 3.17 11.73
N ALA A 20 -1.83 2.01 11.47
CA ALA A 20 -2.36 1.64 10.15
C ALA A 20 -3.37 2.65 9.58
N GLU A 21 -4.36 3.05 10.38
CA GLU A 21 -5.42 3.96 9.94
C GLU A 21 -4.88 5.37 9.65
N ALA A 22 -4.09 5.92 10.57
CA ALA A 22 -3.52 7.26 10.41
C ALA A 22 -2.59 7.35 9.18
N LEU A 23 -1.76 6.32 8.95
CA LEU A 23 -0.91 6.19 7.76
C LEU A 23 -1.75 6.18 6.48
N LEU A 24 -2.74 5.29 6.40
CA LEU A 24 -3.57 5.14 5.21
C LEU A 24 -4.37 6.42 4.92
N LEU A 25 -4.97 7.03 5.93
CA LEU A 25 -5.71 8.29 5.78
C LEU A 25 -4.80 9.41 5.27
N ARG A 26 -3.57 9.53 5.80
CA ARG A 26 -2.61 10.51 5.30
C ARG A 26 -2.28 10.29 3.81
N LEU A 27 -2.06 9.05 3.39
CA LEU A 27 -1.77 8.72 1.99
C LEU A 27 -2.97 8.99 1.06
N LEU A 28 -4.20 8.78 1.55
CA LEU A 28 -5.45 9.14 0.85
C LEU A 28 -5.59 10.66 0.71
N GLU A 29 -5.38 11.40 1.80
CA GLU A 29 -5.42 12.88 1.82
C GLU A 29 -4.42 13.50 0.84
N GLU A 30 -3.21 12.93 0.77
CA GLU A 30 -2.15 13.34 -0.16
C GLU A 30 -2.36 12.81 -1.60
N ARG A 31 -3.47 12.09 -1.85
CA ARG A 31 -3.83 11.51 -3.16
C ARG A 31 -2.77 10.57 -3.74
N LEU A 32 -2.01 9.90 -2.88
CA LEU A 32 -1.01 8.91 -3.25
C LEU A 32 -1.60 7.50 -3.40
N VAL A 33 -2.73 7.25 -2.77
CA VAL A 33 -3.56 6.05 -2.94
C VAL A 33 -5.00 6.48 -3.21
N GLY A 34 -5.74 5.69 -3.98
CA GLY A 34 -7.18 5.92 -4.17
C GLY A 34 -8.03 5.07 -3.24
N CYS A 35 -7.51 3.92 -2.82
CA CYS A 35 -8.17 2.99 -1.91
C CYS A 35 -7.12 2.30 -1.03
N GLY A 36 -7.54 1.84 0.14
CA GLY A 36 -6.80 0.84 0.89
C GLY A 36 -7.68 0.09 1.88
N ASN A 37 -7.28 -1.12 2.19
CA ASN A 37 -7.93 -2.02 3.14
C ASN A 37 -6.97 -2.34 4.29
N ILE A 38 -7.45 -2.25 5.52
CA ILE A 38 -6.69 -2.61 6.72
C ILE A 38 -7.19 -3.96 7.21
N LEU A 39 -6.30 -4.94 7.23
CA LEU A 39 -6.55 -6.28 7.78
C LEU A 39 -5.82 -6.38 9.13
N PRO A 40 -6.54 -6.30 10.25
CA PRO A 40 -5.95 -6.38 11.59
C PRO A 40 -5.59 -7.81 11.97
N GLY A 41 -4.80 -7.96 13.04
CA GLY A 41 -4.51 -9.26 13.65
C GLY A 41 -3.55 -10.14 12.84
N VAL A 42 -2.74 -9.52 11.97
CA VAL A 42 -1.66 -10.22 11.26
C VAL A 42 -0.53 -10.48 12.24
N ARG A 43 0.10 -11.64 12.11
CA ARG A 43 1.33 -11.94 12.85
C ARG A 43 2.45 -12.14 11.85
N SER A 44 3.43 -11.25 11.91
CA SER A 44 4.62 -11.31 11.08
C SER A 44 5.70 -12.11 11.79
N CYS A 45 6.31 -13.04 11.07
CA CYS A 45 7.43 -13.87 11.53
C CYS A 45 8.62 -13.60 10.62
N TYR A 46 9.75 -13.20 11.18
CA TYR A 46 10.92 -12.80 10.40
C TYR A 46 12.22 -13.04 11.17
N TRP A 47 13.36 -12.96 10.48
CA TRP A 47 14.67 -13.02 11.10
C TRP A 47 15.15 -11.62 11.44
N TRP A 48 15.61 -11.43 12.67
CA TRP A 48 16.26 -10.21 13.13
C TRP A 48 17.37 -10.55 14.12
N GLU A 49 18.55 -9.97 13.92
CA GLU A 49 19.72 -10.17 14.80
C GLU A 49 20.04 -11.64 15.14
N GLY A 50 19.81 -12.54 14.19
CA GLY A 50 20.09 -13.97 14.36
C GLY A 50 19.01 -14.77 15.09
N GLU A 51 17.85 -14.18 15.37
CA GLU A 51 16.71 -14.84 16.01
C GLU A 51 15.43 -14.73 15.18
N ILE A 52 14.49 -15.65 15.42
CA ILE A 52 13.15 -15.59 14.80
C ILE A 52 12.23 -14.74 15.68
N CYS A 53 11.91 -13.55 15.19
CA CYS A 53 10.99 -12.60 15.80
C CYS A 53 9.54 -12.85 15.36
N ARG A 54 8.59 -12.41 16.19
CA ARG A 54 7.15 -12.47 15.94
C ARG A 54 6.49 -11.21 16.47
N ASP A 55 5.85 -10.45 15.58
CA ASP A 55 5.15 -9.22 15.94
C ASP A 55 3.70 -9.25 15.49
N GLU A 56 2.84 -8.57 16.26
CA GLU A 56 1.45 -8.29 15.87
C GLU A 56 1.42 -7.03 15.00
N GLU A 57 0.82 -7.16 13.82
CA GLU A 57 0.77 -6.14 12.79
C GLU A 57 -0.63 -6.04 12.18
N ALA A 58 -0.84 -4.97 11.42
CA ALA A 58 -1.88 -4.90 10.41
C ALA A 58 -1.25 -5.05 9.02
N LEU A 59 -1.92 -5.77 8.13
CA LEU A 59 -1.63 -5.71 6.70
C LEU A 59 -2.50 -4.62 6.08
N VAL A 60 -1.87 -3.69 5.38
CA VAL A 60 -2.55 -2.66 4.61
C VAL A 60 -2.33 -2.96 3.13
N VAL A 61 -3.43 -3.16 2.41
CA VAL A 61 -3.46 -3.39 0.96
C VAL A 61 -3.94 -2.11 0.32
N MET A 62 -3.13 -1.49 -0.53
CA MET A 62 -3.43 -0.18 -1.13
C MET A 62 -3.42 -0.26 -2.64
N GLU A 63 -4.26 0.53 -3.30
CA GLU A 63 -4.27 0.65 -4.75
C GLU A 63 -3.89 2.07 -5.18
N THR A 64 -2.96 2.13 -6.13
CA THR A 64 -2.50 3.39 -6.71
C THR A 64 -2.26 3.27 -8.22
N THR A 65 -1.96 4.38 -8.89
CA THR A 65 -1.58 4.39 -10.30
C THR A 65 -0.06 4.32 -10.50
N PRO A 66 0.42 3.88 -11.68
CA PRO A 66 1.85 3.80 -11.97
C PRO A 66 2.60 5.12 -11.76
N ASP A 67 1.99 6.26 -12.11
CA ASP A 67 2.60 7.59 -11.93
C ASP A 67 2.72 8.03 -10.46
N ARG A 68 2.07 7.34 -9.53
CA ARG A 68 2.06 7.65 -8.09
C ARG A 68 2.92 6.69 -7.27
N LEU A 69 3.27 5.53 -7.82
CA LEU A 69 3.91 4.45 -7.05
C LEU A 69 5.19 4.91 -6.35
N ALA A 70 6.09 5.60 -7.06
CA ALA A 70 7.36 6.05 -6.46
C ALA A 70 7.12 7.01 -5.27
N ALA A 71 6.23 7.99 -5.44
CA ALA A 71 5.88 8.94 -4.39
C ALA A 71 5.16 8.27 -3.21
N LEU A 72 4.30 7.28 -3.48
CA LEU A 72 3.67 6.47 -2.44
C LEU A 72 4.71 5.72 -1.61
N LEU A 73 5.66 5.03 -2.24
CA LEU A 73 6.68 4.26 -1.53
C LEU A 73 7.57 5.16 -0.67
N GLU A 74 8.01 6.30 -1.22
CA GLU A 74 8.80 7.28 -0.48
C GLU A 74 8.02 7.81 0.73
N ARG A 75 6.77 8.24 0.51
CA ARG A 75 5.97 8.86 1.56
C ARG A 75 5.55 7.88 2.64
N ALA A 76 5.12 6.69 2.25
CA ALA A 76 4.81 5.62 3.19
C ALA A 76 6.02 5.29 4.06
N THR A 77 7.23 5.30 3.48
CA THR A 77 8.47 5.12 4.25
C THR A 77 8.68 6.23 5.28
N GLN A 78 8.52 7.51 4.89
CA GLN A 78 8.68 8.64 5.80
C GLN A 78 7.68 8.65 6.97
N LEU A 79 6.46 8.15 6.73
CA LEU A 79 5.40 8.10 7.73
C LEU A 79 5.47 6.84 8.61
N HIS A 80 6.26 5.84 8.22
CA HIS A 80 6.25 4.55 8.89
C HIS A 80 6.94 4.60 10.25
N PRO A 81 6.42 3.89 11.27
CA PRO A 81 7.10 3.75 12.56
C PRO A 81 8.40 2.94 12.54
N TYR A 82 8.71 2.26 11.43
CA TYR A 82 9.88 1.40 11.30
C TYR A 82 10.88 2.04 10.36
N ASP A 83 12.17 1.84 10.63
CA ASP A 83 13.25 2.38 9.80
C ASP A 83 13.23 1.79 8.38
N VAL A 84 12.87 0.50 8.26
CA VAL A 84 12.77 -0.22 6.99
C VAL A 84 11.41 -0.92 6.91
N PRO A 85 10.36 -0.22 6.44
CA PRO A 85 9.05 -0.84 6.30
C PRO A 85 8.99 -1.85 5.16
N LYS A 86 8.18 -2.89 5.34
CA LYS A 86 7.79 -3.75 4.23
C LYS A 86 6.80 -2.99 3.34
N LEU A 87 7.21 -2.67 2.13
CA LEU A 87 6.37 -2.11 1.07
C LEU A 87 6.63 -2.87 -0.23
N VAL A 88 5.64 -3.61 -0.73
CA VAL A 88 5.80 -4.45 -1.93
C VAL A 88 4.68 -4.18 -2.91
N ALA A 89 5.03 -3.78 -4.13
CA ALA A 89 4.08 -3.56 -5.22
C ALA A 89 3.88 -4.83 -6.06
N LEU A 90 2.64 -5.09 -6.45
CA LEU A 90 2.22 -6.19 -7.30
C LEU A 90 1.50 -5.64 -8.54
N ASP A 91 1.72 -6.30 -9.68
CA ASP A 91 1.09 -5.97 -10.95
C ASP A 91 -0.09 -6.92 -11.21
N PRO A 92 -1.34 -6.43 -11.16
CA PRO A 92 -2.48 -7.27 -11.48
C PRO A 92 -2.53 -7.54 -12.98
N SER A 93 -2.92 -8.76 -13.37
CA SER A 93 -3.12 -9.11 -14.78
C SER A 93 -4.42 -8.54 -15.38
N ALA A 94 -5.39 -8.19 -14.54
CA ALA A 94 -6.66 -7.60 -14.94
C ALA A 94 -7.27 -6.80 -13.77
N ALA A 95 -8.08 -5.79 -14.11
CA ALA A 95 -8.90 -5.04 -13.16
C ALA A 95 -10.15 -4.49 -13.85
N ASN A 96 -11.20 -4.17 -13.07
CA ASN A 96 -12.41 -3.55 -13.60
C ASN A 96 -12.12 -2.14 -14.14
N GLN A 97 -12.34 -1.89 -15.44
CA GLN A 97 -11.93 -0.63 -16.08
C GLN A 97 -12.58 0.64 -15.46
N PRO A 98 -13.88 0.66 -15.11
CA PRO A 98 -14.47 1.75 -14.32
C PRO A 98 -13.75 2.03 -12.99
N TYR A 99 -13.27 0.99 -12.30
CA TYR A 99 -12.51 1.15 -11.07
C TYR A 99 -11.12 1.76 -11.34
N VAL A 100 -10.43 1.29 -12.37
CA VAL A 100 -9.14 1.88 -12.81
C VAL A 100 -9.31 3.37 -13.15
N ALA A 101 -10.39 3.73 -13.86
CA ALA A 101 -10.70 5.10 -14.21
C ALA A 101 -10.98 5.98 -12.98
N TRP A 102 -11.76 5.46 -12.02
CA TRP A 102 -11.99 6.14 -10.74
C TRP A 102 -10.69 6.32 -9.96
N LEU A 103 -9.88 5.27 -9.82
CA LEU A 103 -8.61 5.29 -9.11
C LEU A 103 -7.68 6.36 -9.69
N ARG A 104 -7.62 6.44 -11.02
CA ARG A 104 -6.88 7.46 -11.74
C ARG A 104 -7.37 8.88 -11.44
N ALA A 105 -8.68 9.08 -11.38
CA ALA A 105 -9.27 10.40 -11.13
C ALA A 105 -9.00 10.89 -9.70
N VAL A 106 -9.11 10.02 -8.70
CA VAL A 106 -8.95 10.42 -7.28
C VAL A 106 -7.49 10.60 -6.86
N THR A 107 -6.54 10.06 -7.63
CA THR A 107 -5.09 10.15 -7.37
C THR A 107 -4.39 11.26 -8.18
N ARG A 108 -5.13 12.29 -8.61
CA ARG A 108 -4.56 13.48 -9.27
C ARG A 108 -4.26 14.56 -8.24
N PRO A 109 -3.02 15.09 -8.14
CA PRO A 109 -2.74 16.30 -7.39
C PRO A 109 -3.67 17.42 -7.86
N ALA A 110 -4.06 18.29 -6.92
CA ALA A 110 -4.76 19.52 -7.26
C ALA A 110 -3.84 20.47 -8.06
#